data_AF-A0A6G0VS28-F1
#
_entry.id   AF-A0A6G0VS28-F1
#
_cell.length_a   1.000
_cell.length_b   1.000
_cell.length_c   1.000
_cell.angle_alpha   90.00
_cell.angle_beta   90.00
_cell.angle_gamma   90.00
#
_symmetry.space_group_name_H-M   'P 1'
#
loop_
_entity.id
_entity.type
_entity.pdbx_description
1 polymer ?
#
loop_
_entity_poly.entity_id
_entity_poly.type
_entity_poly.pdbx_seq_one_letter_code
_entity_poly.pdbx_strand_id
1 'polypeptide(L)'
;YITYGLKLWGSAKKSNIQRIQTFQNISLRKIRNAPPFVSNLTLHNDLKIKTVLDEAKCRNKRCHISISLPFHPNALIKKLSTLSIPGNLPRRLKSR
;
A
#
# COMPACT_ATOMS: atom_id res chain seq x y z
N TYR A 1 -4.25 -16.38 12.65
CA TYR A 1 -3.29 -15.26 12.83
C TYR A 1 -2.60 -14.77 11.55
N ILE A 2 -2.66 -15.49 10.41
CA ILE A 2 -2.01 -15.07 9.14
C ILE A 2 -2.89 -14.12 8.30
N THR A 3 -4.20 -14.12 8.53
CA THR A 3 -5.21 -13.41 7.71
C THR A 3 -5.15 -11.89 7.84
N TYR A 4 -4.90 -11.36 9.04
CA TYR A 4 -4.86 -9.91 9.27
C TYR A 4 -3.54 -9.27 8.80
N GLY A 5 -2.40 -9.93 9.02
CA GLY A 5 -1.09 -9.44 8.60
C GLY A 5 -0.91 -9.42 7.08
N LEU A 6 -1.47 -10.40 6.36
CA LEU A 6 -1.35 -10.48 4.90
C LEU A 6 -2.07 -9.34 4.18
N LYS A 7 -3.22 -8.88 4.68
CA LYS A 7 -3.95 -7.74 4.08
C LYS A 7 -3.19 -6.42 4.28
N LEU A 8 -2.62 -6.24 5.48
CA LEU A 8 -1.83 -5.05 5.82
C LEU A 8 -0.48 -5.03 5.10
N TRP A 9 0.27 -6.14 5.13
CA TRP A 9 1.61 -6.22 4.56
C TRP A 9 1.63 -6.52 3.06
N GLY A 10 0.64 -7.28 2.58
CA GLY A 10 0.47 -7.60 1.16
C GLY A 10 0.13 -6.36 0.35
N SER A 11 -0.70 -5.45 0.86
CA SER A 11 -0.98 -4.17 0.19
C SER A 11 0.17 -3.17 0.30
N ALA A 12 1.06 -3.34 1.28
CA ALA A 12 2.20 -2.44 1.52
C ALA A 12 3.45 -2.77 0.68
N LYS A 13 3.51 -3.96 0.05
CA LYS A 13 4.66 -4.32 -0.80
C LYS A 13 4.76 -3.36 -2.00
N LYS A 14 5.96 -2.81 -2.22
CA LYS A 14 6.25 -1.87 -3.32
C LYS A 14 5.80 -2.40 -4.69
N SER A 15 6.00 -3.69 -4.96
CA SER A 15 5.58 -4.35 -6.19
C SER A 15 4.06 -4.29 -6.42
N ASN A 16 3.27 -4.41 -5.37
CA ASN A 16 1.81 -4.43 -5.46
C ASN A 16 1.28 -3.01 -5.66
N ILE A 17 1.86 -2.02 -4.96
CA ILE A 17 1.58 -0.60 -5.20
C ILE A 17 1.88 -0.23 -6.66
N GLN A 18 3.03 -0.66 -7.20
CA GLN A 18 3.39 -0.41 -8.60
C GLN A 18 2.39 -1.03 -9.57
N ARG A 19 1.97 -2.28 -9.37
CA ARG A 19 0.96 -2.93 -10.25
C ARG A 19 -0.36 -2.18 -10.24
N ILE A 20 -0.85 -1.78 -9.06
CA ILE A 20 -2.10 -1.04 -8.93
C ILE A 20 -1.96 0.37 -9.54
N GLN A 21 -0.81 1.03 -9.37
CA GLN A 21 -0.54 2.32 -10.00
C GLN A 21 -0.54 2.22 -11.53
N THR A 22 0.06 1.16 -12.09
CA THR A 22 0.03 0.92 -13.54
C THR A 22 -1.41 0.75 -14.05
N PHE A 23 -2.22 -0.03 -13.32
CA PHE A 23 -3.64 -0.18 -13.64
C PHE A 23 -4.41 1.16 -13.56
N GLN A 24 -4.14 1.97 -12.54
CA GLN A 24 -4.70 3.32 -12.41
C GLN A 24 -4.31 4.18 -13.63
N ASN A 25 -3.02 4.23 -13.98
CA ASN A 25 -2.53 5.04 -15.10
C ASN A 25 -3.17 4.64 -16.44
N ILE A 26 -3.33 3.33 -16.70
CA ILE A 26 -4.00 2.82 -17.91
C ILE A 26 -5.47 3.26 -17.92
N SER A 27 -6.16 3.14 -16.78
CA SER A 27 -7.56 3.54 -16.66
C SER A 27 -7.75 5.04 -16.90
N LEU A 28 -6.91 5.89 -16.30
CA LEU A 28 -6.96 7.35 -16.50
C LEU A 28 -6.74 7.74 -17.96
N ARG A 29 -5.79 7.08 -18.63
CA ARG A 29 -5.54 7.30 -20.06
C ARG A 29 -6.74 6.92 -20.92
N LYS A 30 -7.37 5.79 -20.65
CA LYS A 30 -8.58 5.34 -21.36
C LYS A 30 -9.75 6.31 -21.17
N ILE A 31 -9.98 6.78 -19.95
CA ILE A 31 -11.06 7.73 -19.65
C ILE A 31 -10.85 9.06 -20.39
N ARG A 32 -9.60 9.55 -20.43
CA ARG A 32 -9.28 10.83 -21.06
C ARG A 32 -8.97 10.73 -22.57
N ASN A 33 -9.00 9.53 -23.15
CA ASN A 33 -8.50 9.25 -24.50
C ASN A 33 -7.11 9.87 -24.75
N ALA A 34 -6.24 9.78 -23.73
CA ALA A 34 -4.97 10.49 -23.74
C ALA A 34 -3.90 9.75 -24.57
N PRO A 35 -3.19 10.45 -25.47
CA PRO A 35 -2.07 9.88 -26.22
C PRO A 35 -0.95 9.36 -25.31
N PRO A 36 -0.13 8.38 -25.78
CA PRO A 36 0.93 7.78 -24.98
C PRO A 36 2.00 8.78 -24.52
N PHE A 37 2.26 9.84 -25.29
CA PHE A 37 3.24 10.88 -24.96
C PHE A 37 2.81 11.81 -23.83
N VAL A 38 1.52 11.85 -23.46
CA VAL A 38 1.06 12.64 -22.31
C VAL A 38 1.63 12.02 -21.04
N SER A 39 2.25 12.83 -20.18
CA SER A 39 2.84 12.32 -18.94
C SER A 39 1.76 11.88 -17.95
N ASN A 40 2.04 10.85 -17.15
CA ASN A 40 1.11 10.42 -16.09
C ASN A 40 0.90 11.56 -15.07
N LEU A 41 1.93 12.36 -14.79
CA LEU A 41 1.84 13.52 -13.89
C LEU A 41 0.81 14.54 -14.40
N THR A 42 0.82 14.84 -15.69
CA THR A 42 -0.16 15.74 -16.32
C THR A 42 -1.57 15.21 -16.15
N LEU A 43 -1.81 13.91 -16.38
CA LEU A 43 -3.12 13.29 -16.21
C LEU A 43 -3.62 13.34 -14.76
N HIS A 44 -2.72 13.09 -13.80
CA HIS A 44 -3.06 13.18 -12.38
C HIS A 44 -3.41 14.60 -11.95
N ASN A 45 -2.69 15.61 -12.46
CA ASN A 45 -2.96 17.02 -12.16
C ASN A 45 -4.25 17.51 -12.83
N ASP A 46 -4.47 17.16 -14.11
CA ASP A 46 -5.69 17.52 -14.86
C ASP A 46 -6.95 16.97 -14.17
N LEU A 47 -6.90 15.70 -13.78
CA LEU A 47 -8.03 15.02 -13.14
C LEU A 47 -8.11 15.26 -11.62
N LYS A 48 -7.11 15.93 -11.04
CA LYS A 48 -6.94 16.13 -9.58
C LYS A 48 -7.01 14.82 -8.78
N ILE A 49 -6.50 13.72 -9.35
CA ILE A 49 -6.53 12.38 -8.77
C ILE A 49 -5.18 12.06 -8.13
N LYS A 50 -5.20 11.65 -6.86
CA LYS A 50 -3.99 11.20 -6.14
C LYS A 50 -3.47 9.87 -6.69
N THR A 51 -2.16 9.68 -6.59
CA THR A 51 -1.54 8.39 -6.90
C THR A 51 -1.90 7.34 -5.83
N VAL A 52 -1.84 6.06 -6.21
CA VAL A 52 -1.99 4.93 -5.28
C VAL A 52 -0.98 5.03 -4.14
N LEU A 53 0.23 5.51 -4.42
CA LEU A 53 1.27 5.68 -3.40
C LEU A 53 0.87 6.73 -2.37
N ASP A 54 0.36 7.87 -2.79
CA ASP A 54 -0.04 8.94 -1.88
C ASP A 54 -1.24 8.54 -1.05
N GLU A 55 -2.21 7.87 -1.66
CA GLU A 55 -3.36 7.33 -0.94
C GLU A 55 -2.95 6.23 0.05
N ALA A 56 -2.01 5.36 -0.32
CA ALA A 56 -1.46 4.36 0.60
C ALA A 56 -0.73 5.01 1.78
N LYS A 57 0.03 6.09 1.57
CA LYS A 57 0.66 6.86 2.66
C LYS A 57 -0.40 7.48 3.58
N CYS A 58 -1.41 8.14 3.01
CA CYS A 58 -2.52 8.72 3.77
C CYS A 58 -3.26 7.65 4.58
N ARG A 59 -3.56 6.50 3.97
CA ARG A 59 -4.20 5.36 4.64
C ARG A 59 -3.36 4.84 5.79
N ASN A 60 -2.07 4.59 5.58
CA ASN A 60 -1.17 4.11 6.63
C ASN A 60 -1.12 5.08 7.82
N LYS A 61 -0.96 6.38 7.56
CA LYS A 61 -0.99 7.41 8.62
C LYS A 61 -2.30 7.40 9.39
N ARG A 62 -3.43 7.36 8.68
CA ARG A 62 -4.77 7.37 9.29
C ARG A 62 -5.03 6.10 10.10
N CYS A 63 -4.60 4.95 9.59
CA CYS A 63 -4.67 3.67 10.30
C CYS A 63 -3.81 3.71 11.57
N HIS A 64 -2.57 4.20 11.49
CA HIS A 64 -1.70 4.36 12.65
C HIS A 64 -2.34 5.24 13.72
N ILE A 65 -2.91 6.39 13.33
CA ILE A 65 -3.62 7.28 14.24
C ILE A 65 -4.81 6.55 14.87
N SER A 66 -5.67 5.90 14.07
CA SER A 66 -6.85 5.15 14.56
C SER A 66 -6.50 4.02 15.53
N ILE A 67 -5.37 3.35 15.34
CA ILE A 67 -4.86 2.29 16.22
C ILE A 67 -4.31 2.89 17.53
N SER A 68 -3.75 4.11 17.47
CA SER A 68 -3.21 4.82 18.64
C SER A 68 -4.28 5.56 19.46
N LEU A 69 -5.52 5.69 18.95
CA LEU A 69 -6.61 6.33 19.68
C LEU A 69 -7.07 5.45 20.86
N PRO A 70 -7.25 6.03 22.06
CA PRO A 70 -7.53 5.28 23.29
C PRO A 70 -8.88 4.55 23.31
N PHE A 71 -9.76 4.80 22.33
CA PHE A 71 -11.09 4.21 22.25
C PHE A 71 -11.08 2.73 21.85
N HIS A 72 -10.01 2.24 21.19
CA HIS A 72 -9.86 0.84 20.80
C HIS A 72 -8.44 0.32 21.06
N PRO A 73 -8.05 0.10 22.34
CA PRO A 73 -6.74 -0.43 22.69
C PRO A 73 -6.66 -1.91 22.27
N ASN A 74 -6.34 -2.17 21.02
CA ASN A 74 -6.05 -3.53 20.57
C ASN A 74 -4.60 -3.88 20.92
N ALA A 75 -4.41 -4.54 22.07
CA ALA A 75 -3.11 -4.94 22.58
C ALA A 75 -2.29 -5.79 21.58
N LEU A 76 -2.94 -6.56 20.70
CA LEU A 76 -2.28 -7.35 19.67
C LEU A 76 -1.67 -6.47 18.57
N ILE A 77 -2.31 -5.36 18.23
CA ILE A 77 -1.79 -4.42 17.22
C ILE A 77 -0.63 -3.60 17.79
N LYS A 78 -0.70 -3.23 19.08
CA LYS A 78 0.40 -2.54 19.79
C LYS A 78 1.71 -3.37 19.77
N LYS A 79 1.59 -4.70 19.91
CA LYS A 79 2.73 -5.65 19.78
C LYS A 79 3.28 -5.75 18.34
N LEU A 80 2.45 -5.48 17.32
CA LEU A 80 2.88 -5.49 15.92
C LEU A 80 3.49 -4.15 15.47
N SER A 81 3.12 -3.03 16.12
CA SER A 81 3.71 -1.71 15.87
C SER A 81 5.10 -1.52 16.46
N THR A 82 5.47 -2.29 17.49
CA THR A 82 6.84 -2.35 18.00
C THR A 82 7.68 -3.21 17.07
N LEU A 83 8.42 -2.55 16.18
CA LEU A 83 9.40 -3.16 15.30
C LEU A 83 10.39 -4.04 16.07
N SER A 84 10.30 -5.35 15.85
CA SER A 84 11.49 -6.09 15.45
C SER A 84 11.12 -6.76 14.13
N ILE A 85 11.68 -6.25 13.04
CA ILE A 85 11.79 -7.03 11.81
C ILE A 85 12.47 -8.32 12.28
N PRO A 86 11.86 -9.52 12.18
CA PRO A 86 12.60 -10.72 12.50
C PRO A 86 13.76 -10.73 11.51
N GLY A 87 14.97 -10.49 12.04
CA GLY A 87 16.19 -10.51 11.28
C GLY A 87 16.19 -11.80 10.50
N ASN A 88 16.15 -11.68 9.17
CA ASN A 88 16.46 -12.72 8.21
C ASN A 88 15.94 -14.12 8.59
N LEU A 89 14.64 -14.38 8.43
CA LEU A 89 14.16 -15.77 8.48
C LEU A 89 14.86 -16.56 7.35
N PRO A 90 15.62 -17.63 7.66
CA PRO A 90 16.36 -18.37 6.65
C PRO A 90 15.39 -18.94 5.63
N ARG A 91 15.73 -18.66 4.38
CA ARG A 91 14.96 -18.90 3.16
C ARG A 91 14.79 -20.41 2.94
N ARG A 92 13.53 -20.88 3.02
CA ARG A 92 12.98 -22.11 2.40
C ARG A 92 13.57 -23.45 2.91
N LEU A 93 12.72 -24.31 3.48
CA LEU A 93 13.01 -25.74 3.63
C LEU A 93 13.30 -26.34 2.24
N LYS A 94 14.47 -26.94 2.06
CA LYS A 94 14.74 -27.81 0.89
C LYS A 94 13.89 -29.07 1.07
N SER A 95 12.98 -29.33 0.13
CA SER A 95 12.44 -30.68 -0.05
C SER A 95 13.59 -31.61 -0.40
N ARG A 96 13.66 -32.76 0.27
CA ARG A 96 14.45 -33.90 -0.19
C ARG A 96 13.90 -34.42 -1.51
#